data_AF-A0A0Q1HM53-F1
#
_entry.id   AF-A0A0Q1HM53-F1
#
_cell.length_a   1.000
_cell.length_b   1.000
_cell.length_c   1.000
_cell.angle_alpha   90.00
_cell.angle_beta   90.00
_cell.angle_gamma   90.00
#
_symmetry.space_group_name_H-M   'P 1'
#
loop_
_entity.id
_entity.type
_entity.pdbx_description
1 polymer ?
#
loop_
_entity_poly.entity_id
_entity_poly.type
_entity_poly.pdbx_seq_one_letter_code
_entity_poly.pdbx_strand_id
1 'polypeptide(L)'
;MKKELPPPTGPDLTELLRSRRRASASGGTDPSTDPPAQQDPQPAPTPAAAPRRAPTMDRRSWYMPAESAAALAAAVDDLHYATRQPKHAVLAALLAVALEHQDEARERLQGT
;
A
#
# COMPACT_ATOMS: atom_id res chain seq x y z
N MET A 1 1.87 -13.95 -46.90
CA MET A 1 1.08 -12.71 -46.79
C MET A 1 1.35 -12.10 -45.42
N LYS A 2 2.10 -11.00 -45.34
CA LYS A 2 2.39 -10.30 -44.07
C LYS A 2 1.18 -9.43 -43.73
N LYS A 3 0.44 -9.76 -42.66
CA LYS A 3 -0.64 -8.91 -42.15
C LYS A 3 0.02 -7.78 -41.35
N GLU A 4 0.12 -6.60 -41.94
CA GLU A 4 0.50 -5.39 -41.20
C GLU A 4 -0.66 -4.96 -40.30
N LEU A 5 -0.39 -4.77 -39.02
CA LEU A 5 -1.35 -4.22 -38.06
C LEU A 5 -1.50 -2.71 -38.31
N PRO A 6 -2.72 -2.15 -38.23
CA PRO A 6 -2.92 -0.71 -38.33
C PRO A 6 -2.24 0.01 -37.13
N PRO A 7 -1.73 1.23 -37.34
CA PRO A 7 -1.11 2.01 -36.26
C PRO A 7 -2.14 2.34 -35.18
N PRO A 8 -1.73 2.42 -33.90
CA PRO A 8 -2.64 2.77 -32.82
C PRO A 8 -3.12 4.22 -32.98
N THR A 9 -4.34 4.39 -33.50
CA THR A 9 -5.09 5.66 -33.43
C THR A 9 -5.65 5.84 -32.04
N GLY A 10 -4.79 6.25 -31.11
CA GLY A 10 -5.17 6.71 -29.78
C GLY A 10 -4.36 7.96 -29.44
N PRO A 11 -4.87 8.85 -28.56
CA PRO A 11 -4.10 9.99 -28.08
C PRO A 11 -2.79 9.49 -27.46
N ASP A 12 -1.68 10.11 -27.86
CA ASP A 12 -0.34 9.72 -27.41
C ASP A 12 -0.28 9.76 -25.88
N LEU A 13 -0.17 8.59 -25.26
CA LEU A 13 -0.07 8.40 -23.81
C LEU A 13 1.07 9.25 -23.21
N THR A 14 2.09 9.52 -24.00
CA THR A 14 3.25 10.34 -23.62
C THR A 14 2.83 11.79 -23.39
N GLU A 15 1.94 12.34 -24.22
CA GLU A 15 1.42 13.71 -24.08
C GLU A 15 0.53 13.84 -22.84
N LEU A 16 -0.36 12.86 -22.61
CA LEU A 16 -1.23 12.84 -21.42
C LEU A 16 -0.43 12.84 -20.10
N LEU A 17 0.67 12.09 -20.06
CA LEU A 17 1.56 12.04 -18.88
C LEU A 17 2.34 13.35 -18.68
N ARG A 18 2.73 14.02 -19.78
CA ARG A 18 3.46 15.28 -19.77
C ARG A 18 2.58 16.44 -19.29
N SER A 19 1.32 16.52 -19.75
CA SER A 19 0.35 17.53 -19.28
C SER A 19 0.07 17.41 -17.78
N ARG A 20 -0.10 16.18 -17.26
CA ARG A 20 -0.36 15.96 -15.83
C ARG A 20 0.80 16.43 -14.95
N ARG A 21 2.05 16.18 -15.36
CA ARG A 21 3.24 16.61 -14.61
C ARG A 21 3.39 18.13 -14.58
N ARG A 22 2.99 18.83 -15.65
CA ARG A 22 3.02 20.31 -15.72
C ARG A 22 1.97 20.93 -14.78
N ALA A 23 0.77 20.36 -14.69
CA ALA A 23 -0.27 20.84 -13.78
C ALA A 23 0.13 20.72 -12.30
N SER A 24 0.89 19.67 -11.93
CA SER A 24 1.40 19.50 -10.57
C SER A 24 2.57 20.44 -10.23
N ALA A 25 3.24 21.03 -11.22
CA ALA A 25 4.37 21.93 -11.01
C ALA A 25 3.97 23.40 -10.76
N SER A 26 2.69 23.74 -10.83
CA SER A 26 2.17 25.11 -10.64
C SER A 26 1.72 25.41 -9.20
N GLY A 27 1.82 24.44 -8.29
CA GLY A 27 1.38 24.58 -6.90
C GLY A 27 2.53 24.78 -5.93
N GLY A 28 3.14 25.97 -5.90
CA GLY A 28 4.08 26.33 -4.86
C GLY A 28 4.73 27.68 -5.06
N THR A 29 4.38 28.65 -4.19
CA THR A 29 5.17 29.75 -3.56
C THR A 29 4.15 30.81 -3.08
N ASP A 30 3.65 30.79 -1.82
CA ASP A 30 4.15 31.48 -0.58
C ASP A 30 3.75 32.99 -0.50
N PRO A 31 3.89 33.72 0.64
CA PRO A 31 3.17 33.65 1.93
C PRO A 31 2.57 35.03 2.36
N SER A 32 1.62 35.12 3.30
CA SER A 32 1.50 36.29 4.21
C SER A 32 0.32 36.27 5.22
N THR A 33 0.67 36.47 6.50
CA THR A 33 0.02 37.31 7.53
C THR A 33 -1.18 36.79 8.36
N ASP A 34 -0.91 36.52 9.65
CA ASP A 34 -1.82 36.37 10.83
C ASP A 34 -2.22 37.74 11.47
N PRO A 35 -3.09 37.88 12.50
CA PRO A 35 -4.22 37.08 13.06
C PRO A 35 -5.46 37.99 13.47
N PRO A 36 -6.34 37.67 14.45
CA PRO A 36 -7.29 36.56 14.58
C PRO A 36 -8.77 37.04 14.57
N ALA A 37 -9.70 36.18 14.16
CA ALA A 37 -11.13 36.36 14.41
C ALA A 37 -11.61 35.37 15.50
N GLN A 38 -12.47 35.88 16.38
CA GLN A 38 -12.97 35.31 17.63
C GLN A 38 -13.48 33.86 17.50
N GLN A 39 -13.04 33.01 18.43
CA GLN A 39 -13.61 31.67 18.64
C GLN A 39 -14.74 31.75 19.66
N ASP A 40 -15.98 31.59 19.19
CA ASP A 40 -17.08 31.15 20.04
C ASP A 40 -16.83 29.69 20.49
N PRO A 41 -17.14 29.30 21.74
CA PRO A 41 -17.00 27.92 22.18
C PRO A 41 -18.07 27.04 21.51
N GLN A 42 -17.71 26.39 20.41
CA GLN A 42 -18.54 25.35 19.82
C GLN A 42 -18.53 24.11 20.74
N PRO A 43 -19.68 23.55 21.14
CA PRO A 43 -19.72 22.32 21.93
C PRO A 43 -19.06 21.18 21.16
N ALA A 44 -18.13 20.49 21.83
CA ALA A 44 -17.32 19.43 21.26
C ALA A 44 -18.19 18.30 20.68
N PRO A 45 -18.01 17.89 19.41
CA PRO A 45 -18.62 16.68 18.91
C PRO A 45 -18.01 15.49 19.66
N THR A 46 -18.88 14.68 20.26
CA THR A 46 -18.53 13.38 20.83
C THR A 46 -17.75 12.59 19.77
N PRO A 47 -16.59 11.99 20.08
CA PRO A 47 -15.84 11.23 19.09
C PRO A 47 -16.65 10.00 18.67
N ALA A 48 -17.36 10.12 17.56
CA ALA A 48 -17.89 8.97 16.85
C ALA A 48 -16.69 8.08 16.52
N ALA A 49 -16.74 6.83 16.97
CA ALA A 49 -15.70 5.85 16.71
C ALA A 49 -15.40 5.84 15.21
N ALA A 50 -14.17 6.24 14.84
CA ALA A 50 -13.77 6.31 13.45
C ALA A 50 -13.94 4.91 12.82
N PRO A 51 -14.53 4.81 11.62
CA PRO A 51 -14.70 3.53 10.96
C PRO A 51 -13.31 2.89 10.77
N ARG A 52 -13.19 1.62 11.17
CA ARG A 52 -11.96 0.84 11.00
C ARG A 52 -11.59 0.88 9.52
N ARG A 53 -10.50 1.55 9.17
CA ARG A 53 -10.05 1.67 7.78
C ARG A 53 -9.83 0.27 7.21
N ALA A 54 -10.45 0.00 6.06
CA ALA A 54 -10.19 -1.22 5.32
C ALA A 54 -8.69 -1.29 4.98
N PRO A 55 -8.05 -2.47 5.11
CA PRO A 55 -6.64 -2.62 4.83
C PRO A 55 -6.36 -2.28 3.37
N THR A 56 -5.38 -1.41 3.12
CA THR A 56 -4.93 -1.11 1.76
C THR A 56 -4.24 -2.34 1.18
N MET A 57 -4.88 -2.96 0.19
CA MET A 57 -4.28 -4.05 -0.59
C MET A 57 -3.31 -3.45 -1.61
N ASP A 58 -2.12 -4.04 -1.76
CA ASP A 58 -1.23 -3.69 -2.86
C ASP A 58 -1.76 -4.28 -4.18
N ARG A 59 -1.62 -3.55 -5.29
CA ARG A 59 -2.02 -3.97 -6.63
C ARG A 59 -1.36 -5.28 -7.08
N ARG A 60 -0.23 -5.67 -6.47
CA ARG A 60 0.51 -6.91 -6.74
C ARG A 60 0.17 -8.08 -5.81
N SER A 61 -0.61 -7.84 -4.75
CA SER A 61 -0.84 -8.82 -3.68
C SER A 61 -2.34 -8.96 -3.43
N TRP A 62 -2.99 -9.85 -4.18
CA TRP A 62 -4.43 -10.12 -4.02
C TRP A 62 -4.81 -10.81 -2.72
N TYR A 63 -3.85 -11.41 -2.00
CA TYR A 63 -4.13 -12.21 -0.81
C TYR A 63 -3.52 -11.66 0.49
N MET A 64 -2.84 -10.51 0.43
CA MET A 64 -2.13 -9.97 1.60
C MET A 64 -2.15 -8.43 1.62
N PRO A 65 -2.56 -7.81 2.74
CA PRO A 65 -2.41 -6.37 2.95
C PRO A 65 -0.96 -5.91 2.80
N ALA A 66 -0.75 -4.66 2.37
CA ALA A 66 0.60 -4.12 2.16
C ALA A 66 1.49 -4.18 3.43
N GLU A 67 0.90 -3.91 4.60
CA GLU A 67 1.60 -3.99 5.89
C GLU A 67 2.08 -5.41 6.20
N SER A 68 1.23 -6.42 6.01
CA SER A 68 1.59 -7.82 6.23
C SER A 68 2.68 -8.28 5.26
N ALA A 69 2.64 -7.82 4.00
CA ALA A 69 3.68 -8.12 3.02
C ALA A 69 5.04 -7.49 3.41
N ALA A 70 5.02 -6.25 3.91
CA ALA A 70 6.22 -5.58 4.42
C ALA A 70 6.78 -6.29 5.66
N ALA A 71 5.91 -6.69 6.59
CA ALA A 71 6.31 -7.45 7.78
C ALA A 71 6.94 -8.81 7.41
N LEU A 72 6.35 -9.53 6.45
CA LEU A 72 6.92 -10.78 5.95
C LEU A 72 8.29 -10.56 5.30
N ALA A 73 8.44 -9.51 4.48
CA ALA A 73 9.72 -9.17 3.85
C ALA A 73 10.81 -8.88 4.89
N ALA A 74 10.50 -8.11 5.93
CA ALA A 74 11.42 -7.83 7.04
C ALA A 74 11.82 -9.11 7.78
N ALA A 75 10.86 -9.98 8.10
CA ALA A 75 11.15 -11.27 8.76
C ALA A 75 12.06 -12.17 7.92
N VAL A 76 11.85 -12.22 6.59
CA VAL A 76 12.73 -12.97 5.67
C VAL A 76 14.13 -12.39 5.66
N ASP A 77 14.28 -11.07 5.65
CA ASP A 77 15.59 -10.40 5.70
C ASP A 77 16.33 -10.70 7.00
N ASP A 78 15.65 -10.59 8.14
CA ASP A 78 16.23 -10.87 9.46
C ASP A 78 16.73 -12.31 9.55
N LEU A 79 15.91 -13.28 9.15
CA LEU A 79 16.30 -14.69 9.15
C LEU A 79 17.44 -14.96 8.15
N HIS A 80 17.42 -14.33 6.98
CA HIS A 80 18.51 -14.43 6.00
C HIS A 80 19.83 -13.94 6.59
N TYR A 81 19.84 -12.78 7.27
CA TYR A 81 21.06 -12.24 7.86
C TYR A 81 21.54 -13.03 9.08
N ALA A 82 20.61 -13.53 9.90
CA ALA A 82 20.93 -14.33 11.08
C ALA A 82 21.50 -15.70 10.72
N THR A 83 20.91 -16.39 9.73
CA THR A 83 21.26 -17.78 9.39
C THR A 83 22.20 -17.90 8.19
N ARG A 84 22.34 -16.83 7.40
CA ARG A 84 23.04 -16.80 6.10
C ARG A 84 22.45 -17.75 5.05
N GLN A 85 21.25 -18.28 5.25
CA GLN A 85 20.53 -19.07 4.26
C GLN A 85 19.91 -18.19 3.18
N PRO A 86 19.85 -18.60 1.91
CA PRO A 86 19.28 -17.77 0.85
C PRO A 86 17.78 -17.50 1.09
N LYS A 87 17.30 -16.31 0.69
CA LYS A 87 15.93 -15.83 0.96
C LYS A 87 14.82 -16.81 0.56
N HIS A 88 14.99 -17.52 -0.56
CA HIS A 88 13.99 -18.50 -1.00
C HIS A 88 13.90 -19.72 -0.06
N ALA A 89 15.01 -20.15 0.55
CA ALA A 89 15.03 -21.25 1.51
C ALA A 89 14.41 -20.81 2.84
N VAL A 90 14.69 -19.58 3.28
CA VAL A 90 14.03 -18.96 4.45
C VAL A 90 12.52 -18.92 4.24
N LEU A 91 12.07 -18.44 3.08
CA LEU A 91 10.63 -18.35 2.78
C LEU A 91 9.98 -19.75 2.73
N ALA A 92 10.65 -20.75 2.15
CA ALA A 92 10.17 -22.12 2.14
C ALA A 92 10.02 -22.68 3.57
N ALA A 93 10.98 -22.42 4.46
CA ALA A 93 10.91 -22.84 5.86
C ALA A 93 9.76 -22.14 6.61
N LEU A 94 9.58 -20.84 6.43
CA LEU A 94 8.46 -20.10 7.03
C LEU A 94 7.10 -20.63 6.56
N LEU A 95 6.97 -20.97 5.28
CA LEU A 95 5.75 -21.58 4.73
C LEU A 95 5.52 -22.98 5.29
N ALA A 96 6.56 -23.79 5.45
CA ALA A 96 6.44 -25.12 6.05
C ALA A 96 5.88 -25.04 7.47
N VAL A 97 6.44 -24.16 8.31
CA VAL A 97 5.93 -23.91 9.67
C VAL A 97 4.48 -23.40 9.63
N ALA A 98 4.17 -22.45 8.75
CA ALA A 98 2.80 -21.93 8.65
C ALA A 98 1.77 -23.01 8.28
N LEU A 99 2.15 -23.98 7.45
CA LEU A 99 1.30 -25.12 7.08
C LEU A 99 1.15 -26.14 8.23
N GLU A 100 2.21 -26.37 9.00
CA GLU A 100 2.14 -27.22 10.20
C GLU A 100 1.19 -26.64 11.24
N HIS A 101 1.12 -25.32 11.38
CA HIS A 101 0.24 -24.61 12.31
C HIS A 101 -1.08 -24.13 11.67
N GLN A 102 -1.56 -24.79 10.61
CA GLN A 102 -2.76 -24.34 9.88
C GLN A 102 -4.04 -24.34 10.75
N ASP A 103 -4.16 -25.28 11.70
CA ASP A 103 -5.34 -25.34 12.58
C ASP A 103 -5.39 -24.17 13.56
N GLU A 104 -4.26 -23.75 14.13
CA GLU A 104 -4.18 -22.54 14.95
C GLU A 104 -4.53 -21.27 14.15
N ALA A 105 -4.15 -21.24 12.86
CA ALA A 105 -4.55 -20.15 11.96
C ALA A 105 -6.06 -20.17 11.69
N ARG A 106 -6.67 -21.36 11.53
CA ARG A 106 -8.13 -21.51 11.40
C ARG A 106 -8.85 -21.04 12.65
N GLU A 107 -8.39 -21.43 13.83
CA GLU A 107 -8.98 -21.00 15.11
C GLU A 107 -8.95 -19.48 15.27
N ARG A 108 -7.83 -18.83 14.94
CA ARG A 108 -7.75 -17.35 14.97
C ARG A 108 -8.73 -16.67 14.01
N LEU A 109 -9.01 -17.28 12.86
CA LEU A 109 -9.97 -16.73 11.89
C LEU A 109 -11.43 -16.94 12.32
N GLN A 110 -11.70 -17.97 13.13
CA GLN A 110 -13.03 -18.25 13.68
C GLN A 110 -13.29 -17.55 15.03
N GLY A 111 -12.23 -17.02 15.66
CA GLY A 111 -12.22 -16.38 16.97
C GLY A 111 -12.23 -14.85 16.96
N THR A 112 -13.05 -14.23 16.10
CA THR A 112 -13.47 -12.82 16.14
C THR A 112 -14.95 -12.72 15.83
#